data_AF-A0A7S3XN57-F1
#
_entry.id   AF-A0A7S3XN57-F1
#
_cell.length_a   1.000
_cell.length_b   1.000
_cell.length_c   1.000
_cell.angle_alpha   90.00
_cell.angle_beta   90.00
_cell.angle_gamma   90.00
#
_symmetry.space_group_name_H-M   'P 1'
#
loop_
_entity.id
_entity.type
_entity.pdbx_description
1 polymer ?
#
loop_
_entity_poly.entity_id
_entity_poly.type
_entity_poly.pdbx_seq_one_letter_code
_entity_poly.pdbx_strand_id
1 'polypeptide(L)'
;MYKNKILPFPSPICLQMLIVQFQHLDESFYSLFDNHVGMDHNFMNDENSRMVIIHYDQEAGVAREIFAHDTGDKARIYGSSDLLPTGNVIGNSYPYVVHPNVPDRQYHVNVWEITPEGETAWRLGVKGHNPWNPEDKISAYPHSIDPEEEPPVGWLVYNAERFYEKPTISRPCMEGASVRLNPYNTIKTSEDMAGIAYIYDAQQQEVLAKADFMFHKSWLPRNVDIPVPAGVAPDTDLQVVVVNNWKDSNVFSIGSTSQLPQCSEVSSNRLIK
;
A
#
# COMPACT_ATOMS: atom_id res chain seq x y z
N MET A 1 1.72 -19.68 -3.22
CA MET A 1 3.13 -20.16 -3.27
C MET A 1 3.76 -19.57 -4.52
N TYR A 2 4.32 -18.35 -4.42
CA TYR A 2 4.84 -17.60 -5.55
C TYR A 2 6.20 -18.16 -5.97
N LYS A 3 6.34 -18.57 -7.24
CA LYS A 3 7.64 -18.96 -7.79
C LYS A 3 8.44 -17.68 -8.02
N ASN A 4 9.64 -17.59 -7.44
CA ASN A 4 10.60 -16.50 -7.71
C ASN A 4 10.86 -16.40 -9.22
N LYS A 5 10.13 -15.53 -9.92
CA LYS A 5 10.35 -15.25 -11.34
C LYS A 5 11.49 -14.24 -11.41
N ILE A 6 12.69 -14.74 -11.69
CA ILE A 6 13.83 -13.88 -12.00
C ILE A 6 13.62 -13.40 -13.44
N LEU A 7 13.49 -12.09 -13.63
CA LEU A 7 13.45 -11.48 -14.96
C LEU A 7 14.89 -11.14 -15.36
N PRO A 8 15.54 -11.90 -16.27
CA PRO A 8 16.86 -11.54 -16.76
C PRO A 8 16.76 -10.25 -17.58
N PHE A 9 17.48 -9.20 -17.20
CA PHE A 9 17.58 -7.97 -17.98
C PHE A 9 18.64 -8.14 -19.09
N PRO A 10 18.27 -7.96 -20.37
CA PRO A 10 19.24 -7.92 -21.45
C PRO A 10 19.77 -6.49 -21.65
N SER A 11 20.92 -6.15 -21.05
CA SER A 11 21.70 -4.91 -21.31
C SER A 11 20.97 -3.58 -20.98
N PRO A 12 21.65 -2.42 -20.95
CA PRO A 12 21.12 -1.15 -20.41
C PRO A 12 20.14 -0.43 -21.38
N ILE A 13 19.28 -1.19 -22.06
CA ILE A 13 18.30 -0.66 -23.01
C ILE A 13 16.95 -0.53 -22.29
N CYS A 14 16.58 0.73 -22.06
CA CYS A 14 15.21 1.26 -21.96
C CYS A 14 14.15 0.30 -21.38
N LEU A 15 13.83 0.52 -20.10
CA LEU A 15 12.53 0.20 -19.53
C LEU A 15 11.46 1.11 -20.19
N GLN A 16 11.15 0.91 -21.48
CA GLN A 16 10.02 1.54 -22.15
C GLN A 16 8.74 0.77 -21.78
N MET A 17 8.37 0.84 -20.50
CA MET A 17 7.02 0.50 -20.03
C MET A 17 6.11 1.68 -20.39
N LEU A 18 5.28 1.50 -21.40
CA LEU A 18 4.33 2.53 -21.82
C LEU A 18 3.07 2.42 -20.93
N ILE A 19 2.79 3.50 -20.19
CA ILE A 19 1.63 3.69 -19.30
C ILE A 19 1.61 2.72 -18.11
N VAL A 20 2.63 2.81 -17.26
CA VAL A 20 2.61 2.23 -15.92
C VAL A 20 2.63 3.39 -14.93
N GLN A 21 1.64 3.48 -14.03
CA GLN A 21 1.79 4.36 -12.87
C GLN A 21 2.90 3.74 -12.00
N PHE A 22 4.04 4.43 -11.99
CA PHE A 22 5.23 4.00 -11.28
C PHE A 22 5.38 4.82 -10.02
N GLN A 23 5.46 4.15 -8.88
CA GLN A 23 5.71 4.79 -7.61
C GLN A 23 7.03 4.30 -7.02
N HIS A 24 7.97 5.23 -6.89
CA HIS A 24 9.23 5.02 -6.20
C HIS A 24 8.96 5.00 -4.69
N LEU A 25 9.11 3.82 -4.06
CA LEU A 25 8.96 3.68 -2.61
C LEU A 25 10.27 4.09 -1.93
N ASP A 26 11.39 3.53 -2.38
CA ASP A 26 12.75 3.89 -1.99
C ASP A 26 13.77 3.34 -3.00
N GLU A 27 15.07 3.57 -2.78
CA GLU A 27 16.16 3.29 -3.72
C GLU A 27 16.08 1.93 -4.41
N SER A 28 15.58 0.91 -3.70
CA SER A 28 15.47 -0.45 -4.22
C SER A 28 14.02 -0.95 -4.35
N PHE A 29 12.99 -0.17 -4.02
CA PHE A 29 11.61 -0.63 -4.01
C PHE A 29 10.70 0.23 -4.89
N TYR A 30 9.92 -0.45 -5.73
CA TYR A 30 9.02 0.17 -6.68
C TYR A 30 7.66 -0.49 -6.62
N SER A 31 6.60 0.31 -6.51
CA SER A 31 5.23 -0.15 -6.68
C SER A 31 4.72 0.22 -8.07
N LEU A 32 4.03 -0.70 -8.72
CA LEU A 32 3.52 -0.53 -10.07
C LEU A 32 2.20 -1.24 -10.27
N PHE A 33 1.43 -0.74 -11.21
CA PHE A 33 0.26 -1.41 -11.75
C PHE A 33 0.59 -1.93 -13.15
N ASP A 34 0.63 -3.26 -13.29
CA ASP A 34 0.93 -3.94 -14.55
C ASP A 34 -0.37 -4.15 -15.33
N ASN A 35 -0.62 -3.28 -16.31
CA ASN A 35 -1.77 -3.39 -17.21
C ASN A 35 -1.62 -4.50 -18.27
N HIS A 36 -0.43 -5.09 -18.42
CA HIS A 36 -0.06 -5.99 -19.51
C HIS A 36 -0.28 -5.42 -20.93
N VAL A 37 -0.10 -4.10 -21.08
CA VAL A 37 -0.10 -3.43 -22.39
C VAL A 37 1.28 -3.62 -23.04
N GLY A 38 1.32 -4.19 -24.25
CA GLY A 38 2.57 -4.35 -25.02
C GLY A 38 3.06 -3.04 -25.65
N MET A 39 4.20 -3.11 -26.34
CA MET A 39 4.75 -1.96 -27.12
C MET A 39 3.83 -1.53 -28.26
N ASP A 40 3.02 -2.46 -28.80
CA ASP A 40 1.87 -2.11 -29.61
C ASP A 40 0.70 -1.89 -28.65
N HIS A 41 0.23 -0.65 -28.53
CA HIS A 41 -0.90 -0.25 -27.68
C HIS A 41 -2.22 -0.97 -28.04
N ASN A 42 -2.25 -1.68 -29.17
CA ASN A 42 -3.35 -2.54 -29.60
C ASN A 42 -3.18 -4.00 -29.17
N PHE A 43 -1.99 -4.39 -28.69
CA PHE A 43 -1.69 -5.74 -28.22
C PHE A 43 -1.68 -5.77 -26.69
N MET A 44 -2.83 -6.07 -26.12
CA MET A 44 -2.93 -6.52 -24.75
C MET A 44 -2.82 -8.05 -24.74
N ASN A 45 -1.98 -8.64 -23.90
CA ASN A 45 -2.08 -10.09 -23.69
C ASN A 45 -3.44 -10.42 -23.02
N ASP A 46 -3.86 -11.69 -22.99
CA ASP A 46 -5.13 -12.09 -22.35
C ASP A 46 -5.04 -12.22 -20.83
N GLU A 47 -3.95 -11.70 -20.21
CA GLU A 47 -3.75 -11.75 -18.77
C GLU A 47 -4.47 -10.57 -18.08
N ASN A 48 -4.88 -10.79 -16.82
CA ASN A 48 -5.48 -9.76 -15.98
C ASN A 48 -4.42 -8.78 -15.49
N SER A 49 -4.81 -7.53 -15.24
CA SER A 49 -3.91 -6.55 -14.67
C SER A 49 -3.54 -6.87 -13.23
N ARG A 50 -2.33 -6.46 -12.81
CA ARG A 50 -1.75 -6.83 -11.51
C ARG A 50 -1.24 -5.63 -10.73
N MET A 51 -1.45 -5.64 -9.40
CA MET A 51 -0.69 -4.79 -8.48
C MET A 51 0.62 -5.50 -8.17
N VAL A 52 1.76 -4.82 -8.30
CA VAL A 52 3.08 -5.43 -8.15
C VAL A 52 3.99 -4.51 -7.33
N ILE A 53 4.78 -5.12 -6.44
CA ILE A 53 5.92 -4.44 -5.83
C ILE A 53 7.18 -5.19 -6.23
N ILE A 54 8.16 -4.44 -6.75
CA ILE A 54 9.46 -4.92 -7.19
C ILE A 54 10.53 -4.47 -6.20
N HIS A 55 11.43 -5.39 -5.88
CA HIS A 55 12.73 -5.09 -5.28
C HIS A 55 13.82 -5.15 -6.37
N TYR A 56 14.58 -4.08 -6.53
CA TYR A 56 15.69 -3.98 -7.48
C TYR A 56 17.02 -3.98 -6.73
N ASP A 57 17.76 -5.08 -6.88
CA ASP A 57 19.14 -5.19 -6.42
C ASP A 57 20.05 -4.50 -7.45
N GLN A 58 20.49 -3.29 -7.12
CA GLN A 58 21.29 -2.46 -8.02
C GLN A 58 22.69 -3.03 -8.27
N GLU A 59 23.30 -3.71 -7.28
CA GLU A 59 24.63 -4.30 -7.43
C GLU A 59 24.58 -5.51 -8.36
N ALA A 60 23.59 -6.37 -8.19
CA ALA A 60 23.38 -7.53 -9.04
C ALA A 60 22.75 -7.19 -10.40
N GLY A 61 22.11 -6.01 -10.52
CA GLY A 61 21.32 -5.62 -11.69
C GLY A 61 20.08 -6.51 -11.87
N VAL A 62 19.44 -6.93 -10.78
CA VAL A 62 18.31 -7.89 -10.80
C VAL A 62 17.09 -7.30 -10.12
N ALA A 63 15.95 -7.31 -10.83
CA ALA A 63 14.65 -7.02 -10.24
C ALA A 63 13.93 -8.31 -9.85
N ARG A 64 13.22 -8.30 -8.72
CA ARG A 64 12.40 -9.42 -8.22
C ARG A 64 11.03 -8.90 -7.81
N GLU A 65 9.97 -9.57 -8.26
CA GLU A 65 8.62 -9.37 -7.71
C GLU A 65 8.63 -9.87 -6.25
N ILE A 66 8.36 -8.98 -5.30
CA ILE A 66 8.20 -9.30 -3.88
C ILE A 66 6.73 -9.34 -3.46
N PHE A 67 5.86 -8.72 -4.26
CA PHE A 67 4.41 -8.77 -4.15
C PHE A 67 3.81 -8.82 -5.55
N ALA A 68 2.76 -9.61 -5.73
CA ALA A 68 1.90 -9.54 -6.90
C ALA A 68 0.48 -9.98 -6.55
N HIS A 69 -0.50 -9.21 -6.99
CA HIS A 69 -1.91 -9.55 -6.89
C HIS A 69 -2.61 -9.36 -8.24
N ASP A 70 -3.24 -10.42 -8.71
CA ASP A 70 -4.08 -10.43 -9.91
C ASP A 70 -5.43 -9.80 -9.55
N THR A 71 -5.81 -8.73 -10.26
CA THR A 71 -7.04 -7.98 -9.95
C THR A 71 -8.32 -8.66 -10.41
N GLY A 72 -8.22 -9.75 -11.20
CA GLY A 72 -9.33 -10.44 -11.82
C GLY A 72 -9.94 -9.71 -13.03
N ASP A 73 -9.48 -8.50 -13.32
CA ASP A 73 -9.95 -7.67 -14.42
C ASP A 73 -8.76 -7.21 -15.27
N LYS A 74 -9.04 -6.96 -16.55
CA LYS A 74 -8.07 -6.40 -17.50
C LYS A 74 -8.29 -4.91 -17.58
N ALA A 75 -7.38 -4.08 -17.09
CA ALA A 75 -7.43 -2.63 -17.26
C ALA A 75 -6.50 -2.21 -18.40
N ARG A 76 -7.04 -1.56 -19.43
CA ARG A 76 -6.24 -1.11 -20.59
C ARG A 76 -5.50 0.20 -20.33
N ILE A 77 -6.12 1.08 -19.54
CA ILE A 77 -5.56 2.37 -19.16
C ILE A 77 -5.85 2.59 -17.67
N TYR A 78 -4.87 3.20 -17.00
CA TYR A 78 -4.90 3.50 -15.58
C TYR A 78 -4.88 2.29 -14.63
N GLY A 79 -4.57 2.62 -13.39
CA GLY A 79 -4.45 1.71 -12.28
C GLY A 79 -3.30 2.14 -11.39
N SER A 80 -3.43 1.81 -10.12
CA SER A 80 -2.46 2.18 -9.09
C SER A 80 -2.19 1.02 -8.17
N SER A 81 -1.06 1.09 -7.48
CA SER A 81 -0.64 0.16 -6.46
C SER A 81 0.22 0.95 -5.49
N ASP A 82 -0.20 1.06 -4.23
CA ASP A 82 0.50 1.81 -3.19
C ASP A 82 0.59 0.98 -1.91
N LEU A 83 1.76 1.02 -1.27
CA LEU A 83 1.96 0.38 0.03
C LEU A 83 1.33 1.24 1.14
N LEU A 84 0.56 0.59 2.02
CA LEU A 84 -0.06 1.22 3.18
C LEU A 84 0.74 0.99 4.48
N PRO A 85 0.58 1.86 5.49
CA PRO A 85 1.09 1.67 6.86
C PRO A 85 0.77 0.33 7.52
N THR A 86 -0.34 -0.32 7.13
CA THR A 86 -0.72 -1.65 7.62
C THR A 86 0.16 -2.76 7.06
N GLY A 87 0.94 -2.48 6.01
CA GLY A 87 1.65 -3.46 5.18
C GLY A 87 0.81 -3.99 4.02
N ASN A 88 -0.48 -3.65 3.96
CA ASN A 88 -1.34 -3.97 2.83
C ASN A 88 -0.98 -3.12 1.62
N VAL A 89 -1.45 -3.54 0.45
CA VAL A 89 -1.34 -2.79 -0.80
C VAL A 89 -2.73 -2.31 -1.20
N ILE A 90 -2.89 -1.00 -1.36
CA ILE A 90 -4.09 -0.43 -1.99
C ILE A 90 -3.84 -0.28 -3.48
N GLY A 91 -4.87 -0.47 -4.28
CA GLY A 91 -4.81 -0.14 -5.68
C GLY A 91 -6.18 0.03 -6.28
N ASN A 92 -6.20 0.48 -7.53
CA ASN A 92 -7.43 0.55 -8.30
C ASN A 92 -7.22 -0.01 -9.71
N SER A 93 -8.31 -0.43 -10.32
CA SER A 93 -8.34 -0.69 -11.76
C SER A 93 -9.54 -0.03 -12.40
N TYR A 94 -9.38 0.18 -13.69
CA TYR A 94 -10.43 0.61 -14.60
C TYR A 94 -10.64 -0.53 -15.62
N PRO A 95 -11.57 -1.48 -15.35
CA PRO A 95 -11.76 -2.66 -16.19
C PRO A 95 -12.03 -2.27 -17.63
N TYR A 96 -11.46 -2.98 -18.60
CA TYR A 96 -11.63 -2.69 -20.01
C TYR A 96 -13.07 -2.94 -20.45
N VAL A 97 -13.74 -3.93 -19.87
CA VAL A 97 -15.12 -4.29 -20.19
C VAL A 97 -15.93 -4.38 -18.90
N VAL A 98 -17.08 -3.70 -18.88
CA VAL A 98 -18.04 -3.78 -17.79
C VAL A 98 -19.13 -4.77 -18.16
N HIS A 99 -19.52 -5.59 -17.20
CA HIS A 99 -20.56 -6.59 -17.32
C HIS A 99 -21.70 -6.25 -16.34
N PRO A 100 -22.67 -5.39 -16.70
CA PRO A 100 -23.64 -4.83 -15.75
C PRO A 100 -24.53 -5.86 -15.06
N ASN A 101 -24.71 -7.03 -15.69
CA ASN A 101 -25.54 -8.12 -15.18
C ASN A 101 -24.74 -9.24 -14.51
N VAL A 102 -23.41 -9.12 -14.45
CA VAL A 102 -22.55 -10.10 -13.80
C VAL A 102 -22.14 -9.54 -12.44
N PRO A 103 -22.57 -10.18 -11.33
CA PRO A 103 -22.09 -9.84 -10.00
C PRO A 103 -20.56 -9.72 -10.00
N ASP A 104 -20.03 -8.73 -9.28
CA ASP A 104 -18.59 -8.44 -9.19
C ASP A 104 -17.89 -7.91 -10.45
N ARG A 105 -18.57 -7.80 -11.60
CA ARG A 105 -18.02 -7.23 -12.84
C ARG A 105 -18.85 -6.06 -13.39
N GLN A 106 -19.79 -5.57 -12.59
CA GLN A 106 -20.70 -4.47 -12.91
C GLN A 106 -20.12 -3.07 -12.63
N TYR A 107 -18.87 -2.98 -12.21
CA TYR A 107 -18.27 -1.74 -11.71
C TYR A 107 -17.41 -1.08 -12.78
N HIS A 108 -17.51 0.24 -12.88
CA HIS A 108 -16.63 1.05 -13.73
C HIS A 108 -15.25 1.19 -13.09
N VAL A 109 -15.18 1.20 -11.76
CA VAL A 109 -13.92 1.26 -11.03
C VAL A 109 -13.96 0.26 -9.90
N ASN A 110 -12.85 -0.43 -9.71
CA ASN A 110 -12.61 -1.22 -8.53
C ASN A 110 -11.45 -0.61 -7.75
N VAL A 111 -11.60 -0.51 -6.43
CA VAL A 111 -10.53 -0.20 -5.49
C VAL A 111 -10.41 -1.37 -4.54
N TRP A 112 -9.19 -1.83 -4.29
CA TRP A 112 -8.91 -2.96 -3.42
C TRP A 112 -7.88 -2.59 -2.37
N GLU A 113 -7.99 -3.20 -1.21
CA GLU A 113 -6.88 -3.33 -0.27
C GLU A 113 -6.56 -4.83 -0.11
N ILE A 114 -5.32 -5.19 -0.40
CA ILE A 114 -4.83 -6.57 -0.41
C ILE A 114 -3.81 -6.76 0.69
N THR A 115 -3.94 -7.85 1.45
CA THR A 115 -2.98 -8.21 2.50
C THR A 115 -1.64 -8.66 1.90
N PRO A 116 -0.54 -8.64 2.68
CA PRO A 116 0.74 -9.23 2.28
C PRO A 116 0.63 -10.67 1.77
N GLU A 117 -0.33 -11.44 2.29
CA GLU A 117 -0.57 -12.83 1.94
C GLU A 117 -1.34 -12.99 0.61
N GLY A 118 -1.81 -11.88 0.04
CA GLY A 118 -2.55 -11.84 -1.23
C GLY A 118 -4.07 -11.91 -1.09
N GLU A 119 -4.60 -11.82 0.13
CA GLU A 119 -6.04 -11.86 0.41
C GLU A 119 -6.68 -10.47 0.29
N THR A 120 -7.93 -10.39 -0.13
CA THR A 120 -8.65 -9.11 -0.17
C THR A 120 -9.11 -8.72 1.23
N ALA A 121 -8.53 -7.65 1.80
CA ALA A 121 -8.97 -7.08 3.06
C ALA A 121 -10.32 -6.33 2.91
N TRP A 122 -10.47 -5.54 1.85
CA TRP A 122 -11.75 -4.99 1.40
C TRP A 122 -11.70 -4.58 -0.08
N ARG A 123 -12.89 -4.35 -0.66
CA ARG A 123 -13.07 -3.87 -2.03
C ARG A 123 -14.21 -2.85 -2.09
N LEU A 124 -14.01 -1.76 -2.83
CA LEU A 124 -15.07 -0.83 -3.25
C LEU A 124 -15.24 -0.93 -4.75
N GLY A 125 -16.48 -1.19 -5.18
CA GLY A 125 -16.87 -1.08 -6.58
C GLY A 125 -17.68 0.20 -6.80
N VAL A 126 -17.24 1.04 -7.74
CA VAL A 126 -17.98 2.25 -8.14
C VAL A 126 -18.71 1.98 -9.43
N LYS A 127 -20.01 2.22 -9.43
CA LYS A 127 -20.87 2.17 -10.60
C LYS A 127 -21.41 3.56 -10.91
N GLY A 128 -21.28 3.97 -12.16
CA GLY A 128 -21.89 5.19 -12.69
C GLY A 128 -23.34 4.96 -13.09
N HIS A 129 -23.96 6.03 -13.57
CA HIS A 129 -25.22 5.88 -14.27
C HIS A 129 -24.97 4.97 -15.48
N ASN A 130 -25.60 3.80 -15.48
CA ASN A 130 -25.64 2.96 -16.68
C ASN A 130 -26.23 3.85 -17.78
N PRO A 131 -25.71 3.88 -19.02
CA PRO A 131 -26.52 4.37 -20.14
C PRO A 131 -27.72 3.42 -20.26
N TRP A 132 -28.74 3.66 -19.45
CA TRP A 132 -29.86 2.77 -19.26
C TRP A 132 -30.79 2.98 -20.44
N ASN A 133 -30.71 2.08 -21.40
CA ASN A 133 -31.83 1.78 -22.28
C ASN A 133 -32.42 0.43 -21.84
N PRO A 134 -33.64 0.40 -21.28
CA PRO A 134 -34.27 -0.85 -20.85
C PRO A 134 -34.59 -1.81 -22.01
N GLU A 135 -34.54 -1.33 -23.27
CA GLU A 135 -34.72 -2.15 -24.46
C GLU A 135 -33.42 -2.82 -24.92
N ASP A 136 -32.27 -2.23 -24.59
CA ASP A 136 -30.95 -2.83 -24.82
C ASP A 136 -30.67 -3.85 -23.72
N LYS A 137 -30.95 -5.12 -24.00
CA LYS A 137 -30.53 -6.25 -23.14
C LYS A 137 -29.00 -6.20 -23.00
N ILE A 138 -28.52 -5.59 -21.91
CA ILE A 138 -27.18 -5.01 -21.80
C ILE A 138 -26.10 -6.08 -21.94
N SER A 139 -25.51 -6.12 -23.14
CA SER A 139 -24.28 -6.85 -23.40
C SER A 139 -23.13 -6.14 -22.69
N ALA A 140 -22.06 -6.88 -22.41
CA ALA A 140 -20.85 -6.28 -21.87
C ALA A 140 -20.38 -5.15 -22.80
N TYR A 141 -19.98 -4.01 -22.25
CA TYR A 141 -19.52 -2.87 -23.03
C TYR A 141 -18.09 -2.48 -22.65
N PRO A 142 -17.26 -2.10 -23.63
CA PRO A 142 -15.92 -1.62 -23.34
C PRO A 142 -15.99 -0.21 -22.73
N HIS A 143 -15.04 0.11 -21.85
CA HIS A 143 -14.72 1.50 -21.56
C HIS A 143 -13.99 2.12 -22.74
N SER A 144 -14.23 3.41 -22.98
CA SER A 144 -13.47 4.16 -23.98
C SER A 144 -12.00 4.23 -23.60
N ILE A 145 -11.15 4.12 -24.61
CA ILE A 145 -9.70 4.21 -24.52
C ILE A 145 -9.19 5.54 -25.07
N ASP A 146 -9.97 6.16 -25.97
CA ASP A 146 -9.60 7.39 -26.65
C ASP A 146 -10.62 8.49 -26.30
N PRO A 147 -10.25 9.46 -25.45
CA PRO A 147 -11.15 10.57 -25.10
C PRO A 147 -11.50 11.47 -26.28
N GLU A 148 -10.76 11.41 -27.40
CA GLU A 148 -11.05 12.17 -28.62
C GLU A 148 -12.07 11.46 -29.53
N GLU A 149 -12.13 10.12 -29.51
CA GLU A 149 -13.09 9.34 -30.30
C GLU A 149 -14.37 9.00 -29.50
N GLU A 150 -14.26 8.70 -28.21
CA GLU A 150 -15.40 8.42 -27.32
C GLU A 150 -15.09 8.91 -25.89
N PRO A 151 -15.89 9.79 -25.25
CA PRO A 151 -15.66 10.12 -23.85
C PRO A 151 -15.85 8.88 -22.96
N PRO A 152 -15.01 8.66 -21.92
CA PRO A 152 -15.17 7.53 -21.00
C PRO A 152 -16.57 7.55 -20.40
N VAL A 153 -17.31 6.44 -20.56
CA VAL A 153 -18.64 6.27 -19.98
C VAL A 153 -18.50 5.85 -18.53
N GLY A 154 -19.10 6.62 -17.62
CA GLY A 154 -19.15 6.30 -16.20
C GLY A 154 -18.04 6.97 -15.39
N TRP A 155 -17.56 6.27 -14.36
CA TRP A 155 -16.51 6.79 -13.48
C TRP A 155 -15.14 6.32 -13.94
N LEU A 156 -14.18 7.25 -13.91
CA LEU A 156 -12.77 6.97 -14.09
C LEU A 156 -12.04 7.28 -12.77
N VAL A 157 -11.09 6.44 -12.38
CA VAL A 157 -10.16 6.72 -11.29
C VAL A 157 -8.73 6.52 -11.79
N TYR A 158 -7.96 7.60 -11.76
CA TYR A 158 -6.54 7.58 -12.08
C TYR A 158 -5.74 6.85 -11.00
N ASN A 159 -5.98 7.22 -9.74
CA ASN A 159 -5.27 6.71 -8.57
C ASN A 159 -6.21 6.63 -7.35
N ALA A 160 -5.98 5.67 -6.45
CA ALA A 160 -6.68 5.53 -5.19
C ALA A 160 -5.70 5.54 -4.01
N GLU A 161 -5.69 6.66 -3.28
CA GLU A 161 -4.78 6.90 -2.17
C GLU A 161 -5.52 6.84 -0.83
N ARG A 162 -4.81 6.44 0.22
CA ARG A 162 -5.30 6.58 1.61
C ARG A 162 -4.75 7.87 2.22
N PHE A 163 -5.50 8.44 3.14
CA PHE A 163 -5.05 9.54 3.99
C PHE A 163 -5.43 9.21 5.43
N TYR A 164 -4.55 9.53 6.37
CA TYR A 164 -4.82 9.37 7.79
C TYR A 164 -5.00 10.75 8.40
N GLU A 165 -6.05 10.91 9.21
CA GLU A 165 -6.30 12.17 9.90
C GLU A 165 -5.18 12.51 10.90
N LYS A 166 -4.54 11.48 11.47
CA LYS A 166 -3.47 11.61 12.46
C LYS A 166 -2.35 10.61 12.17
N PRO A 167 -1.11 10.86 12.66
CA PRO A 167 -0.05 9.87 12.57
C PRO A 167 -0.51 8.52 13.11
N THR A 168 -0.02 7.44 12.51
CA THR A 168 -0.35 6.07 12.92
C THR A 168 0.91 5.28 13.27
N ILE A 169 0.74 4.21 14.04
CA ILE A 169 1.81 3.25 14.29
C ILE A 169 1.36 1.87 13.84
N SER A 170 2.32 1.03 13.48
CA SER A 170 2.08 -0.40 13.34
C SER A 170 3.04 -1.20 14.20
N ARG A 171 2.54 -2.35 14.66
CA ARG A 171 3.35 -3.44 15.23
C ARG A 171 4.22 -3.00 16.42
N PRO A 172 3.64 -2.44 17.50
CA PRO A 172 4.39 -2.26 18.74
C PRO A 172 4.82 -3.62 19.28
N CYS A 173 6.10 -3.75 19.63
CA CYS A 173 6.68 -4.96 20.20
C CYS A 173 7.83 -4.60 21.14
N MET A 174 8.24 -5.56 21.98
CA MET A 174 9.42 -5.42 22.83
C MET A 174 10.66 -5.96 22.13
N GLU A 175 11.74 -5.16 22.13
CA GLU A 175 13.09 -5.56 21.75
C GLU A 175 14.02 -5.26 22.94
N GLY A 176 14.26 -6.28 23.77
CA GLY A 176 14.98 -6.10 25.03
C GLY A 176 14.22 -5.16 25.97
N ALA A 177 14.83 -4.03 26.34
CA ALA A 177 14.24 -3.01 27.22
C ALA A 177 13.61 -1.84 26.44
N SER A 178 13.38 -1.99 25.14
CA SER A 178 12.80 -0.94 24.28
C SER A 178 11.47 -1.39 23.69
N VAL A 179 10.54 -0.44 23.57
CA VAL A 179 9.38 -0.60 22.69
C VAL A 179 9.82 -0.22 21.28
N ARG A 180 9.72 -1.17 20.35
CA ARG A 180 9.91 -0.94 18.92
C ARG A 180 8.56 -0.75 18.26
N LEU A 181 8.46 0.24 17.38
CA LEU A 181 7.28 0.49 16.56
C LEU A 181 7.65 1.00 15.17
N ASN A 182 6.69 0.99 14.24
CA ASN A 182 6.83 1.62 12.93
C ASN A 182 5.85 2.80 12.84
N PRO A 183 6.31 4.06 12.92
CA PRO A 183 5.46 5.22 12.83
C PRO A 183 5.29 5.68 11.38
N TYR A 184 4.07 6.12 11.02
CA TYR A 184 3.74 6.64 9.70
C TYR A 184 3.04 8.00 9.84
N ASN A 185 3.37 8.91 8.93
CA ASN A 185 2.77 10.23 8.91
C ASN A 185 1.35 10.20 8.31
N THR A 186 0.60 11.28 8.46
CA THR A 186 -0.79 11.43 7.98
C THR A 186 -0.93 11.24 6.47
N ILE A 187 0.06 11.71 5.72
CA ILE A 187 0.10 11.66 4.27
C ILE A 187 1.44 11.09 3.79
N LYS A 188 1.40 10.45 2.62
CA LYS A 188 2.60 10.04 1.89
C LYS A 188 3.32 11.29 1.39
N THR A 189 4.65 11.29 1.49
CA THR A 189 5.49 12.41 1.05
C THR A 189 6.74 11.93 0.34
N SER A 190 7.35 12.83 -0.42
CA SER A 190 8.57 12.59 -1.20
C SER A 190 9.85 12.70 -0.38
N GLU A 191 9.78 13.29 0.82
CA GLU A 191 10.92 13.56 1.69
C GLU A 191 10.67 13.01 3.09
N ASP A 192 11.76 12.69 3.79
CA ASP A 192 11.69 12.33 5.19
C ASP A 192 11.28 13.54 6.04
N MET A 193 10.41 13.33 7.03
CA MET A 193 9.94 14.38 7.91
C MET A 193 10.21 14.07 9.37
N ALA A 194 10.59 15.09 10.14
CA ALA A 194 10.83 14.93 11.57
C ALA A 194 9.55 14.51 12.32
N GLY A 195 9.72 13.57 13.25
CA GLY A 195 8.69 13.08 14.15
C GLY A 195 9.22 12.91 15.55
N ILE A 196 8.31 12.86 16.52
CA ILE A 196 8.63 12.60 17.92
C ILE A 196 7.67 11.56 18.45
N ALA A 197 8.18 10.58 19.19
CA ALA A 197 7.39 9.60 19.92
C ALA A 197 7.65 9.75 21.43
N TYR A 198 6.58 9.62 22.21
CA TYR A 198 6.60 9.61 23.66
C TYR A 198 6.00 8.30 24.17
N ILE A 199 6.58 7.73 25.22
CA ILE A 199 5.95 6.66 26.00
C ILE A 199 5.43 7.26 27.29
N TYR A 200 4.19 6.95 27.63
CA TYR A 200 3.53 7.32 28.87
C TYR A 200 3.18 6.08 29.69
N ASP A 201 3.23 6.23 31.02
CA ASP A 201 2.45 5.38 31.92
C ASP A 201 0.98 5.78 31.78
N ALA A 202 0.14 4.86 31.32
CA ALA A 202 -1.26 5.14 31.06
C ALA A 202 -2.05 5.51 32.33
N GLN A 203 -1.63 5.02 33.50
CA GLN A 203 -2.31 5.26 34.77
C GLN A 203 -1.83 6.58 35.39
N GLN A 204 -0.53 6.82 35.40
CA GLN A 204 0.07 8.00 36.03
C GLN A 204 0.07 9.23 35.11
N GLN A 205 -0.16 9.04 33.80
CA GLN A 205 -0.09 10.08 32.77
C GLN A 205 1.27 10.80 32.76
N GLU A 206 2.34 10.08 33.14
CA GLU A 206 3.72 10.58 33.16
C GLU A 206 4.47 10.13 31.92
N VAL A 207 5.29 11.01 31.35
CA VAL A 207 6.20 10.68 30.25
C VAL A 207 7.36 9.84 30.79
N LEU A 208 7.42 8.57 30.38
CA LEU A 208 8.51 7.66 30.72
C LEU A 208 9.71 7.85 29.79
N ALA A 209 9.47 8.07 28.50
CA ALA A 209 10.53 8.18 27.51
C ALA A 209 10.14 9.04 26.31
N LYS A 210 11.15 9.52 25.59
CA LYS A 210 11.02 10.29 24.34
C LYS A 210 12.03 9.76 23.32
N ALA A 211 11.61 9.67 22.06
CA ALA A 211 12.50 9.44 20.93
C ALA A 211 12.18 10.41 19.78
N ASP A 212 13.22 11.07 19.26
CA ASP A 212 13.14 11.82 18.01
C ASP A 212 13.45 10.87 16.84
N PHE A 213 12.71 10.98 15.74
CA PHE A 213 12.87 10.12 14.58
C PHE A 213 12.51 10.85 13.27
N MET A 214 12.68 10.17 12.13
CA MET A 214 12.23 10.64 10.83
C MET A 214 11.15 9.70 10.29
N PHE A 215 9.95 10.22 10.02
CA PHE A 215 8.98 9.56 9.17
C PHE A 215 9.61 9.35 7.80
N HIS A 216 9.63 8.11 7.34
CA HIS A 216 10.20 7.79 6.05
C HIS A 216 9.28 8.27 4.92
N LYS A 217 9.88 8.76 3.84
CA LYS A 217 9.19 8.98 2.56
C LYS A 217 8.42 7.72 2.13
N SER A 218 7.37 7.90 1.36
CA SER A 218 6.61 6.81 0.73
C SER A 218 5.99 5.75 1.67
N TRP A 219 5.89 6.04 2.98
CA TRP A 219 5.35 5.12 4.00
C TRP A 219 6.05 3.76 4.07
N LEU A 220 7.35 3.73 3.80
CA LEU A 220 8.10 2.52 4.11
C LEU A 220 8.25 2.36 5.62
N PRO A 221 8.13 1.11 6.12
CA PRO A 221 8.27 0.85 7.54
C PRO A 221 9.69 1.18 8.01
N ARG A 222 9.80 2.03 9.03
CA ARG A 222 11.05 2.29 9.73
C ARG A 222 10.87 2.03 11.22
N ASN A 223 11.67 1.12 11.75
CA ASN A 223 11.65 0.83 13.18
C ASN A 223 12.17 2.04 13.96
N VAL A 224 11.45 2.39 15.02
CA VAL A 224 11.87 3.34 16.04
C VAL A 224 11.88 2.59 17.37
N ASP A 225 13.05 2.55 17.99
CA ASP A 225 13.27 1.91 19.29
C ASP A 225 13.24 2.99 20.38
N ILE A 226 12.32 2.86 21.34
CA ILE A 226 12.15 3.80 22.45
C ILE A 226 12.46 3.07 23.75
N PRO A 227 13.54 3.43 24.47
CA PRO A 227 13.93 2.73 25.68
C PRO A 227 12.91 2.97 26.81
N VAL A 228 12.47 1.89 27.43
CA VAL A 228 11.65 1.94 28.65
C VAL A 228 12.59 2.09 29.85
N PRO A 229 12.43 3.11 30.72
CA PRO A 229 13.31 3.30 31.86
C PRO A 229 13.38 2.09 32.79
N ALA A 230 14.57 1.84 33.35
CA ALA A 230 14.73 0.84 34.38
C ALA A 230 13.89 1.23 35.62
N GLY A 231 13.03 0.32 36.07
CA GLY A 231 12.13 0.53 37.22
C GLY A 231 10.66 0.66 36.87
N VAL A 232 10.31 0.79 35.58
CA VAL A 232 8.92 0.61 35.12
C VAL A 232 8.50 -0.84 35.39
N ALA A 233 7.34 -1.03 36.02
CA ALA A 233 6.88 -2.35 36.40
C ALA A 233 6.45 -3.15 35.16
N PRO A 234 6.63 -4.50 35.14
CA PRO A 234 6.23 -5.34 34.01
C PRO A 234 4.72 -5.28 33.66
N ASP A 235 3.89 -4.88 34.61
CA ASP A 235 2.44 -4.74 34.49
C ASP A 235 1.99 -3.31 34.20
N THR A 236 2.92 -2.35 34.07
CA THR A 236 2.59 -0.97 33.69
C THR A 236 2.03 -0.94 32.27
N ASP A 237 0.78 -0.48 32.15
CA ASP A 237 0.14 -0.19 30.87
C ASP A 237 0.80 1.00 30.18
N LEU A 238 1.25 0.81 28.95
CA LEU A 238 1.92 1.83 28.17
C LEU A 238 0.98 2.48 27.16
N GLN A 239 1.11 3.80 27.04
CA GLN A 239 0.60 4.58 25.92
C GLN A 239 1.75 5.15 25.10
N VAL A 240 1.61 5.14 23.78
CA VAL A 240 2.53 5.83 22.87
C VAL A 240 1.82 7.01 22.26
N VAL A 241 2.48 8.17 22.27
CA VAL A 241 2.03 9.35 21.52
C VAL A 241 3.02 9.64 20.40
N VAL A 242 2.55 9.64 19.16
CA VAL A 242 3.36 10.01 18.00
C VAL A 242 2.93 11.39 17.49
N VAL A 243 3.89 12.28 17.28
CA VAL A 243 3.69 13.66 16.86
C VAL A 243 4.45 13.92 15.56
N ASN A 244 3.80 14.52 14.56
CA ASN A 244 4.44 14.93 13.31
C ASN A 244 4.95 16.39 13.33
N ASN A 245 5.59 16.79 12.24
CA ASN A 245 6.09 18.15 12.03
C ASN A 245 4.99 19.22 12.04
N TRP A 246 3.75 18.86 11.70
CA TRP A 246 2.57 19.75 11.75
C TRP A 246 1.91 19.84 13.12
N LYS A 247 2.44 19.14 14.13
CA LYS A 247 1.91 19.05 15.50
C LYS A 247 0.63 18.23 15.63
N ASP A 248 0.24 17.49 14.59
CA ASP A 248 -0.79 16.47 14.73
C ASP A 248 -0.24 15.33 15.57
N SER A 249 -1.10 14.75 16.39
CA SER A 249 -0.72 13.65 17.27
C SER A 249 -1.83 12.64 17.43
N ASN A 250 -1.44 11.41 17.77
CA ASN A 250 -2.35 10.33 18.10
C ASN A 250 -1.82 9.55 19.30
N VAL A 251 -2.73 9.04 20.13
CA VAL A 251 -2.42 8.26 21.34
C VAL A 251 -2.79 6.81 21.10
N PHE A 252 -1.86 5.90 21.35
CA PHE A 252 -2.04 4.46 21.17
C PHE A 252 -1.84 3.76 22.50
N SER A 253 -2.88 3.10 23.00
CA SER A 253 -2.71 2.11 24.08
C SER A 253 -2.09 0.85 23.49
N ILE A 254 -0.88 0.51 23.93
CA ILE A 254 -0.14 -0.64 23.40
C ILE A 254 -0.13 -1.85 24.34
N GLY A 255 -0.78 -1.73 25.51
CA GLY A 255 -0.84 -2.77 26.54
C GLY A 255 0.30 -2.67 27.53
N SER A 256 0.40 -3.64 28.44
CA SER A 256 1.46 -3.66 29.45
C SER A 256 2.78 -4.19 28.90
N THR A 257 3.89 -3.76 29.51
CA THR A 257 5.25 -4.14 29.07
C THR A 257 5.46 -5.66 29.00
N SER A 258 4.87 -6.43 29.91
CA SER A 258 4.94 -7.90 29.94
C SER A 258 4.01 -8.60 28.93
N GLN A 259 3.00 -7.92 28.41
CA GLN A 259 2.03 -8.48 27.45
C GLN A 259 2.35 -8.13 26.00
N LEU A 260 3.20 -7.13 25.78
CA LEU A 260 3.69 -6.80 24.45
C LEU A 260 4.46 -7.98 23.84
N PRO A 261 4.18 -8.37 22.59
CA PRO A 261 4.89 -9.46 21.93
C PRO A 261 6.37 -9.10 21.74
N GLN A 262 7.24 -10.10 21.69
CA GLN A 262 8.64 -9.87 21.34
C GLN A 262 8.74 -9.56 19.84
N CYS A 263 9.65 -8.68 19.42
CA CYS A 263 9.75 -8.29 18.01
C CYS A 263 10.11 -9.45 17.07
N SER A 264 10.78 -10.48 17.59
CA SER A 264 11.02 -11.74 16.87
C SER A 264 9.72 -12.44 16.48
N GLU A 265 8.67 -12.35 17.29
CA GLU A 265 7.35 -12.96 17.07
C GLU A 265 6.52 -12.20 16.03
N VAL A 266 6.74 -10.89 15.91
CA VAL A 266 6.01 -10.00 14.98
C VAL A 266 6.65 -9.96 13.59
N SER A 267 7.86 -10.52 13.44
CA SER A 267 8.70 -10.38 12.23
C SER A 267 8.39 -11.34 11.07
N SER A 268 7.39 -12.24 11.22
CA SER A 268 7.24 -13.40 10.34
C SER A 268 6.64 -13.13 8.95
N ASN A 269 5.88 -12.04 8.74
CA ASN A 269 5.27 -11.75 7.43
C ASN A 269 5.53 -10.29 6.99
N ARG A 270 6.48 -10.09 6.06
CA ARG A 270 6.61 -8.81 5.35
C ARG A 270 7.03 -9.01 3.90
N LEU A 271 6.37 -8.24 3.02
CA LEU A 271 6.75 -8.02 1.62
C LEU A 271 8.12 -7.33 1.51
N ILE A 272 8.45 -6.48 2.49
CA ILE A 272 9.66 -5.66 2.51
C ILE A 272 10.38 -5.96 3.84
N LYS A 273 11.50 -6.68 3.76
CA LYS A 273 12.43 -6.94 4.86
C LYS A 273 13.67 -6.07 4.69
#